data_AF-A0ABC9YQG8-F1
#
_entry.id   AF-A0ABC9YQG8-F1
#
_cell.length_a   1.000
_cell.length_b   1.000
_cell.length_c   1.000
_cell.angle_alpha   90.00
_cell.angle_beta   90.00
_cell.angle_gamma   90.00
#
_symmetry.space_group_name_H-M   'P 1'
#
loop_
_entity.id
_entity.type
_entity.pdbx_description
1 polymer ?
#
loop_
_entity_poly.entity_id
_entity_poly.type
_entity_poly.pdbx_seq_one_letter_code
_entity_poly.pdbx_strand_id
1 'polypeptide(L)'
;MNAPMLRRAGIATVVVLAAVLIVVLGWAIPPRAAVISTDRLGPESGEPVSGYLDRARESLRANDADGHWALLSFTSGITADRIPEYSAGLRISQVDYHVAIDRVATPITAIGVPAGDGVAVASVRSAAAKVAAEQTYDDRSTRVKNLVAARLAAGCPCVVGIVLYGTLDQLRNLAARPGIRAVEALPADASAGVFAVSPLLPEQTESASPTPDDGPVPDN
;
A
#
# COMPACT_ATOMS: atom_id res chain seq x y z
N MET A 1 6.02 -64.85 -11.69
CA MET A 1 5.63 -63.44 -11.92
C MET A 1 6.84 -62.57 -11.63
N ASN A 2 7.38 -61.91 -12.65
CA ASN A 2 8.69 -61.26 -12.58
C ASN A 2 8.63 -59.93 -11.78
N ALA A 3 9.50 -59.78 -10.78
CA ALA A 3 9.64 -58.60 -9.91
C ALA A 3 9.54 -57.21 -10.59
N PRO A 4 10.02 -56.96 -11.83
CA PRO A 4 9.86 -55.65 -12.48
C PRO A 4 8.41 -55.29 -12.83
N MET A 5 7.52 -56.25 -13.10
CA MET A 5 6.11 -55.97 -13.43
C MET A 5 5.30 -55.57 -12.19
N LEU A 6 5.60 -56.17 -11.03
CA LEU A 6 4.94 -55.83 -9.76
C LEU A 6 5.31 -54.41 -9.30
N ARG A 7 6.56 -53.99 -9.55
CA ARG A 7 7.04 -52.64 -9.24
C ARG A 7 6.42 -51.57 -10.15
N ARG A 8 6.23 -51.88 -11.44
CA ARG A 8 5.52 -51.01 -12.39
C ARG A 8 4.03 -50.87 -12.06
N ALA A 9 3.39 -51.97 -11.67
CA ALA A 9 2.00 -51.94 -11.21
C ALA A 9 1.83 -51.13 -9.92
N GLY A 10 2.75 -51.28 -8.95
CA GLY A 10 2.74 -50.48 -7.72
C GLY A 10 2.91 -48.98 -8.00
N ILE A 11 3.82 -48.59 -8.89
CA ILE A 11 4.01 -47.19 -9.29
C ILE A 11 2.75 -46.64 -9.97
N ALA A 12 2.13 -47.40 -10.88
CA ALA A 12 0.91 -46.97 -11.55
C ALA A 12 -0.23 -46.71 -10.56
N THR A 13 -0.42 -47.58 -9.57
CA THR A 13 -1.43 -47.40 -8.52
C THR A 13 -1.16 -46.16 -7.68
N VAL A 14 0.10 -45.90 -7.30
CA VAL A 14 0.47 -44.69 -6.54
C VAL A 14 0.22 -43.42 -7.35
N VAL A 15 0.54 -43.40 -8.64
CA VAL A 15 0.28 -42.25 -9.53
C VAL A 15 -1.21 -41.98 -9.65
N VAL A 16 -2.03 -43.03 -9.81
CA VAL A 16 -3.50 -42.90 -9.89
C VAL A 16 -4.05 -42.38 -8.57
N LEU A 17 -3.62 -42.92 -7.43
CA LEU A 17 -4.06 -42.45 -6.11
C LEU A 17 -3.66 -41.00 -5.86
N ALA A 18 -2.44 -40.60 -6.24
CA ALA A 18 -1.99 -39.21 -6.12
C ALA A 18 -2.80 -38.28 -7.02
N ALA A 19 -3.10 -38.68 -8.26
CA ALA A 19 -3.94 -37.89 -9.17
C ALA A 19 -5.36 -37.72 -8.63
N VAL A 20 -5.97 -38.80 -8.14
CA VAL A 20 -7.31 -38.76 -7.49
C VAL A 20 -7.27 -37.86 -6.26
N LEU A 21 -6.24 -37.96 -5.42
CA LEU A 21 -6.09 -37.10 -4.26
C LEU A 21 -5.98 -35.63 -4.64
N ILE A 22 -5.19 -35.29 -5.67
CA ILE A 22 -5.07 -33.91 -6.18
C ILE A 22 -6.43 -33.40 -6.67
N VAL A 23 -7.19 -34.20 -7.42
CA VAL A 23 -8.53 -33.81 -7.90
C VAL A 23 -9.50 -33.62 -6.74
N VAL A 24 -9.53 -34.54 -5.77
CA VAL A 24 -10.39 -34.45 -4.59
C VAL A 24 -10.03 -33.23 -3.76
N LEU A 25 -8.74 -32.95 -3.56
CA LEU A 25 -8.27 -31.74 -2.85
C LEU A 25 -8.63 -30.46 -3.61
N GLY A 26 -8.48 -30.44 -4.94
CA GLY A 26 -8.85 -29.29 -5.76
C GLY A 26 -10.36 -29.01 -5.76
N TRP A 27 -11.19 -30.05 -5.60
CA TRP A 27 -12.65 -29.89 -5.48
C TRP A 27 -13.10 -29.51 -4.07
N ALA A 28 -12.54 -30.15 -3.03
CA ALA A 28 -12.87 -29.88 -1.64
C ALA A 28 -12.28 -28.57 -1.11
N ILE A 29 -11.15 -28.13 -1.68
CA ILE A 29 -10.42 -26.91 -1.33
C ILE A 29 -10.17 -26.15 -2.64
N PRO A 30 -11.21 -25.57 -3.26
CA PRO A 30 -11.05 -24.84 -4.50
C PRO A 30 -10.01 -23.73 -4.31
N PRO A 31 -9.04 -23.56 -5.25
CA PRO A 31 -8.13 -22.43 -5.20
C PRO A 31 -8.97 -21.15 -5.19
N ARG A 32 -8.61 -20.20 -4.33
CA ARG A 32 -9.32 -18.92 -4.26
C ARG A 32 -9.32 -18.31 -5.65
N ALA A 33 -10.48 -17.90 -6.14
CA ALA A 33 -10.58 -17.20 -7.41
C ALA A 33 -9.61 -16.01 -7.39
N ALA A 34 -8.85 -15.83 -8.47
CA ALA A 34 -8.04 -14.64 -8.64
C ALA A 34 -9.00 -13.43 -8.67
N VAL A 35 -8.94 -12.59 -7.64
CA VAL A 35 -9.70 -11.35 -7.62
C VAL A 35 -9.01 -10.42 -8.59
N ILE A 36 -9.63 -10.19 -9.76
CA ILE A 36 -9.23 -9.10 -10.65
C ILE A 36 -9.69 -7.82 -9.94
N SER A 37 -8.78 -7.15 -9.24
CA SER A 37 -9.07 -5.84 -8.67
C SER A 37 -8.59 -4.76 -9.62
N THR A 38 -9.55 -4.01 -10.14
CA THR A 38 -9.32 -2.79 -10.92
C THR A 38 -9.34 -1.54 -10.05
N ASP A 39 -9.70 -1.69 -8.77
CA ASP A 39 -9.86 -0.58 -7.85
C ASP A 39 -8.50 -0.02 -7.45
N ARG A 40 -8.44 1.31 -7.39
CA ARG A 40 -7.21 2.07 -7.18
C ARG A 40 -7.54 3.31 -6.36
N LEU A 41 -6.73 3.56 -5.35
CA LEU A 41 -6.67 4.81 -4.63
C LEU A 41 -5.39 5.56 -5.03
N GLY A 42 -5.51 6.84 -5.33
CA GLY A 42 -4.40 7.71 -5.71
C GLY A 42 -4.56 8.39 -7.06
N PRO A 43 -3.61 9.28 -7.42
CA PRO A 43 -3.50 9.77 -8.79
C PRO A 43 -2.99 8.68 -9.74
N GLU A 44 -3.37 8.81 -11.00
CA GLU A 44 -2.84 8.01 -12.10
C GLU A 44 -1.44 8.51 -12.49
N SER A 45 -0.60 7.64 -13.07
CA SER A 45 0.74 8.05 -13.49
C SER A 45 0.66 9.18 -14.53
N GLY A 46 1.29 10.32 -14.23
CA GLY A 46 1.27 11.50 -15.08
C GLY A 46 -0.05 12.29 -15.05
N GLU A 47 -1.01 11.91 -14.21
CA GLU A 47 -2.28 12.62 -14.09
C GLU A 47 -2.06 14.06 -13.61
N PRO A 48 -2.74 15.08 -14.19
CA PRO A 48 -2.75 16.42 -13.63
C PRO A 48 -3.29 16.40 -12.20
N VAL A 49 -2.55 17.01 -11.26
CA VAL A 49 -2.92 17.00 -9.84
C VAL A 49 -4.30 17.63 -9.62
N SER A 50 -4.64 18.69 -10.36
CA SER A 50 -5.98 19.29 -10.29
C SER A 50 -7.09 18.30 -10.65
N GLY A 51 -6.87 17.49 -11.70
CA GLY A 51 -7.82 16.45 -12.14
C GLY A 51 -8.00 15.38 -11.07
N TYR A 52 -6.89 14.96 -10.45
CA TYR A 52 -6.95 14.01 -9.34
C TYR A 52 -7.74 14.57 -8.16
N LEU A 53 -7.46 15.81 -7.74
CA LEU A 53 -8.16 16.44 -6.62
C LEU A 53 -9.66 16.59 -6.89
N ASP A 54 -10.07 16.85 -8.13
CA ASP A 54 -11.48 16.90 -8.50
C ASP A 54 -12.15 15.53 -8.47
N ARG A 55 -11.47 14.47 -8.94
CA ARG A 55 -11.95 13.08 -8.81
C ARG A 55 -12.08 12.68 -7.33
N ALA A 56 -11.07 12.97 -6.53
CA ALA A 56 -11.09 12.64 -5.10
C ALA A 56 -12.29 13.31 -4.41
N ARG A 57 -12.58 14.58 -4.72
CA ARG A 57 -13.78 15.27 -4.20
C ARG A 57 -15.07 14.66 -4.70
N GLU A 58 -15.15 14.26 -5.97
CA GLU A 58 -16.32 13.59 -6.55
C GLU A 58 -16.60 12.26 -5.84
N SER A 59 -15.57 11.49 -5.50
CA SER A 59 -15.73 10.19 -4.81
C SER A 59 -16.45 10.31 -3.46
N LEU A 60 -16.46 11.49 -2.84
CA LEU A 60 -17.13 11.76 -1.57
C LEU A 60 -18.57 12.28 -1.72
N ARG A 61 -19.09 12.48 -2.95
CA ARG A 61 -20.40 13.12 -3.18
C ARG A 61 -21.59 12.18 -3.01
N ALA A 62 -21.40 10.87 -3.10
CA ALA A 62 -22.46 9.89 -2.83
C ALA A 62 -23.00 10.03 -1.40
N ASN A 63 -24.24 9.61 -1.14
CA ASN A 63 -24.93 9.83 0.15
C ASN A 63 -25.44 8.53 0.77
N ASP A 64 -24.77 7.42 0.50
CA ASP A 64 -25.01 6.19 1.23
C ASP A 64 -24.39 6.24 2.64
N ALA A 65 -24.78 5.27 3.47
CA ALA A 65 -24.31 5.14 4.85
C ALA A 65 -23.30 3.99 5.00
N ASP A 66 -22.85 3.40 3.89
CA ASP A 66 -21.93 2.28 3.92
C ASP A 66 -20.51 2.75 4.28
N GLY A 67 -19.66 1.79 4.65
CA GLY A 67 -18.26 2.06 4.94
C GLY A 67 -17.40 1.91 3.69
N HIS A 68 -16.53 2.87 3.46
CA HIS A 68 -15.64 2.93 2.30
C HIS A 68 -14.19 2.85 2.73
N TRP A 69 -13.39 2.12 1.94
CA TRP A 69 -11.94 2.28 1.98
C TRP A 69 -11.57 3.60 1.32
N ALA A 70 -10.72 4.37 1.99
CA ALA A 70 -10.31 5.68 1.52
C ALA A 70 -8.83 5.92 1.73
N LEU A 71 -8.22 6.66 0.81
CA LEU A 71 -6.85 7.15 0.92
C LEU A 71 -6.88 8.63 1.30
N LEU A 72 -6.23 8.93 2.41
CA LEU A 72 -5.92 10.29 2.83
C LEU A 72 -4.48 10.60 2.42
N SER A 73 -4.29 11.63 1.61
CA SER A 73 -2.95 12.15 1.24
C SER A 73 -2.68 13.47 1.95
N PHE A 74 -1.49 13.64 2.50
CA PHE A 74 -1.10 14.84 3.26
C PHE A 74 -0.59 15.97 2.36
N THR A 75 -0.75 17.22 2.80
CA THR A 75 -0.17 18.39 2.13
C THR A 75 1.36 18.43 2.28
N SER A 76 1.85 17.98 3.42
CA SER A 76 3.27 17.79 3.74
C SER A 76 3.40 16.52 4.58
N GLY A 77 4.54 15.83 4.48
CA GLY A 77 4.75 14.65 5.31
C GLY A 77 4.61 14.95 6.81
N ILE A 78 4.04 14.02 7.57
CA ILE A 78 3.92 14.11 9.03
C ILE A 78 4.77 13.03 9.70
N THR A 79 5.09 13.22 10.98
CA THR A 79 5.73 12.17 11.79
C THR A 79 4.70 11.12 12.21
N ALA A 80 5.14 9.88 12.43
CA ALA A 80 4.23 8.77 12.70
C ALA A 80 3.42 8.93 13.99
N ASP A 81 3.95 9.62 15.00
CA ASP A 81 3.25 9.94 16.25
C ASP A 81 2.04 10.85 16.07
N ARG A 82 1.98 11.60 14.95
CA ARG A 82 0.88 12.51 14.61
C ARG A 82 -0.28 11.81 13.91
N ILE A 83 -0.13 10.57 13.45
CA ILE A 83 -1.19 9.81 12.76
C ILE A 83 -2.55 9.84 13.48
N PRO A 84 -2.65 9.63 14.82
CA PRO A 84 -3.93 9.55 15.51
C PRO A 84 -4.78 10.83 15.40
N GLU A 85 -4.14 11.97 15.20
CA GLU A 85 -4.83 13.26 15.06
C GLU A 85 -5.55 13.41 13.73
N TYR A 86 -5.12 12.66 12.71
CA TYR A 86 -5.67 12.68 11.36
C TYR A 86 -6.56 11.48 11.04
N SER A 87 -6.55 10.42 11.87
CA SER A 87 -7.42 9.26 11.70
C SER A 87 -8.84 9.51 12.20
N ALA A 88 -9.04 10.46 13.13
CA ALA A 88 -10.31 10.71 13.82
C ALA A 88 -10.94 9.43 14.44
N GLY A 89 -10.10 8.47 14.84
CA GLY A 89 -10.54 7.18 15.38
C GLY A 89 -11.04 6.19 14.33
N LEU A 90 -10.98 6.52 13.03
CA LEU A 90 -11.28 5.57 11.96
C LEU A 90 -10.22 4.46 11.92
N ARG A 91 -10.64 3.29 11.42
CA ARG A 91 -9.74 2.15 11.27
C ARG A 91 -8.69 2.46 10.20
N ILE A 92 -7.43 2.50 10.60
CA ILE A 92 -6.27 2.52 9.70
C ILE A 92 -5.95 1.08 9.27
N SER A 93 -5.73 0.87 7.97
CA SER A 93 -5.29 -0.42 7.41
C SER A 93 -3.91 -0.37 6.78
N GLN A 94 -3.43 0.82 6.40
CA GLN A 94 -2.12 1.01 5.79
C GLN A 94 -1.59 2.41 6.11
N VAL A 95 -0.27 2.50 6.27
CA VAL A 95 0.48 3.75 6.36
C VAL A 95 1.52 3.79 5.25
N ASP A 96 1.52 4.86 4.47
CA ASP A 96 2.44 5.05 3.36
C ASP A 96 3.52 6.07 3.72
N TYR A 97 4.77 5.62 3.61
CA TYR A 97 5.95 6.43 3.90
C TYR A 97 6.67 6.82 2.62
N HIS A 98 7.11 8.08 2.55
CA HIS A 98 7.98 8.58 1.49
C HIS A 98 8.94 9.62 2.07
N VAL A 99 10.23 9.45 1.79
CA VAL A 99 11.28 10.36 2.25
C VAL A 99 11.65 11.27 1.09
N ALA A 100 11.11 12.48 1.09
CA ALA A 100 11.40 13.47 0.06
C ALA A 100 12.88 13.89 0.12
N ILE A 101 13.55 13.79 -1.01
CA ILE A 101 14.92 14.28 -1.23
C ILE A 101 14.91 14.96 -2.59
N ASP A 102 15.43 16.18 -2.64
CA ASP A 102 15.43 16.96 -3.88
C ASP A 102 16.11 16.19 -5.01
N ARG A 103 15.35 15.95 -6.09
CA ARG A 103 15.80 15.29 -7.32
C ARG A 103 16.41 13.90 -7.12
N VAL A 104 16.01 13.18 -6.08
CA VAL A 104 16.39 11.78 -5.85
C VAL A 104 15.12 10.94 -5.78
N ALA A 105 15.03 9.92 -6.62
CA ALA A 105 13.90 9.00 -6.57
C ALA A 105 13.98 8.13 -5.31
N THR A 106 13.03 8.31 -4.41
CA THR A 106 12.87 7.45 -3.23
C THR A 106 11.56 6.68 -3.31
N PRO A 107 11.54 5.42 -2.85
CA PRO A 107 10.36 4.58 -2.98
C PRO A 107 9.25 5.01 -2.01
N ILE A 108 8.00 4.75 -2.39
CA ILE A 108 6.86 4.76 -1.46
C ILE A 108 6.86 3.42 -0.72
N THR A 109 7.01 3.46 0.60
CA THR A 109 7.03 2.28 1.47
C THR A 109 5.67 2.12 2.14
N ALA A 110 4.82 1.27 1.58
CA ALA A 110 3.54 0.90 2.18
C ALA A 110 3.73 -0.15 3.28
N ILE A 111 3.12 0.11 4.44
CA ILE A 111 3.04 -0.83 5.58
C ILE A 111 1.58 -1.06 5.95
N GLY A 112 1.10 -2.28 5.69
CA GLY A 112 -0.20 -2.73 6.20
C GLY A 112 -0.16 -2.87 7.72
N VAL A 113 -1.21 -2.39 8.39
CA VAL A 113 -1.33 -2.43 9.85
C VAL A 113 -2.65 -3.08 10.27
N PRO A 114 -2.68 -3.83 11.39
CA PRO A 114 -3.94 -4.19 12.02
C PRO A 114 -4.64 -2.93 12.56
N ALA A 115 -5.90 -3.06 12.95
CA ALA A 115 -6.65 -1.94 13.49
C ALA A 115 -5.99 -1.40 14.78
N GLY A 116 -5.79 -0.08 14.86
CA GLY A 116 -5.38 0.63 16.07
C GLY A 116 -4.31 1.70 15.83
N ASP A 117 -4.42 2.81 16.55
CA ASP A 117 -3.49 3.93 16.42
C ASP A 117 -2.06 3.56 16.84
N GLY A 118 -1.90 2.80 17.93
CA GLY A 118 -0.57 2.44 18.44
C GLY A 118 0.26 1.60 17.45
N VAL A 119 -0.38 0.74 16.65
CA VAL A 119 0.31 -0.05 15.62
C VAL A 119 0.63 0.78 14.38
N ALA A 120 -0.22 1.76 14.03
CA ALA A 120 0.05 2.73 12.97
C ALA A 120 1.21 3.68 13.34
N VAL A 121 1.29 4.13 14.59
CA VAL A 121 2.44 4.90 15.07
C VAL A 121 3.71 4.05 15.02
N ALA A 122 3.63 2.80 15.46
CA ALA A 122 4.77 1.89 15.49
C ALA A 122 5.24 1.42 14.10
N SER A 123 4.45 1.57 13.03
CA SER A 123 4.77 1.02 11.70
C SER A 123 5.98 1.66 11.04
N VAL A 124 6.43 2.83 11.50
CA VAL A 124 7.63 3.49 10.98
C VAL A 124 8.88 2.62 11.18
N ARG A 125 8.93 1.83 12.26
CA ARG A 125 10.01 0.86 12.49
C ARG A 125 10.00 -0.27 11.46
N SER A 126 8.80 -0.74 11.10
CA SER A 126 8.62 -1.74 10.05
C SER A 126 8.98 -1.18 8.68
N ALA A 127 8.66 0.09 8.40
CA ALA A 127 9.07 0.78 7.18
C ALA A 127 10.61 0.86 7.07
N ALA A 128 11.27 1.34 8.12
CA ALA A 128 12.73 1.41 8.17
C ALA A 128 13.38 0.03 7.96
N ALA A 129 12.88 -1.00 8.64
CA ALA A 129 13.39 -2.37 8.50
C ALA A 129 13.16 -2.95 7.10
N LYS A 130 11.98 -2.70 6.49
CA LYS A 130 11.64 -3.15 5.14
C LYS A 130 12.59 -2.53 4.11
N VAL A 131 12.82 -1.22 4.18
CA VAL A 131 13.77 -0.52 3.29
C VAL A 131 15.19 -1.04 3.51
N ALA A 132 15.63 -1.18 4.76
CA ALA A 132 16.97 -1.68 5.07
C ALA A 132 17.24 -3.10 4.51
N ALA A 133 16.21 -3.94 4.45
CA ALA A 133 16.28 -5.31 3.94
C ALA A 133 16.23 -5.40 2.41
N GLU A 134 15.97 -4.29 1.71
CA GLU A 134 15.83 -4.29 0.26
C GLU A 134 17.17 -4.57 -0.45
N GLN A 135 17.13 -5.40 -1.48
CA GLN A 135 18.29 -5.71 -2.29
C GLN A 135 18.50 -4.60 -3.31
N THR A 136 19.75 -4.14 -3.44
CA THR A 136 20.16 -3.09 -4.37
C THR A 136 21.29 -3.62 -5.24
N TYR A 137 21.32 -3.20 -6.49
CA TYR A 137 22.23 -3.75 -7.50
C TYR A 137 23.29 -2.74 -7.96
N ASP A 138 23.22 -1.50 -7.48
CA ASP A 138 24.17 -0.44 -7.78
C ASP A 138 24.46 0.44 -6.54
N ASP A 139 25.55 1.21 -6.60
CA ASP A 139 26.02 2.04 -5.49
C ASP A 139 25.06 3.18 -5.16
N ARG A 140 24.42 3.79 -6.18
CA ARG A 140 23.48 4.90 -5.97
C ARG A 140 22.26 4.39 -5.22
N SER A 141 21.62 3.33 -5.70
CA SER A 141 20.48 2.68 -5.03
C SER A 141 20.83 2.24 -3.62
N THR A 142 22.05 1.74 -3.40
CA THR A 142 22.52 1.38 -2.05
C THR A 142 22.61 2.59 -1.12
N ARG A 143 23.15 3.72 -1.59
CA ARG A 143 23.19 4.98 -0.80
C ARG A 143 21.79 5.51 -0.51
N VAL A 144 20.91 5.55 -1.52
CA VAL A 144 19.51 6.00 -1.35
C VAL A 144 18.79 5.13 -0.33
N LYS A 145 18.85 3.80 -0.46
CA LYS A 145 18.27 2.86 0.50
C LYS A 145 18.74 3.13 1.92
N ASN A 146 20.05 3.26 2.14
CA ASN A 146 20.62 3.49 3.46
C ASN A 146 20.19 4.83 4.07
N LEU A 147 20.13 5.88 3.25
CA LEU A 147 19.64 7.21 3.65
C LEU A 147 18.15 7.18 4.04
N VAL A 148 17.31 6.55 3.21
CA VAL A 148 15.87 6.41 3.47
C VAL A 148 15.63 5.60 4.75
N ALA A 149 16.30 4.45 4.90
CA ALA A 149 16.18 3.62 6.10
C ALA A 149 16.62 4.38 7.37
N ALA A 150 17.72 5.13 7.31
CA ALA A 150 18.22 5.93 8.43
C ALA A 150 17.21 7.03 8.83
N ARG A 151 16.67 7.77 7.87
CA ARG A 151 15.68 8.83 8.13
C ARG A 151 14.37 8.29 8.69
N LEU A 152 13.88 7.15 8.18
CA LEU A 152 12.72 6.46 8.73
C LEU A 152 12.98 6.03 10.19
N ALA A 153 14.14 5.43 10.47
CA ALA A 153 14.52 5.03 11.81
C ALA A 153 14.65 6.22 12.78
N ALA A 154 15.04 7.39 12.27
CA ALA A 154 15.11 8.65 13.02
C ALA A 154 13.75 9.34 13.23
N GLY A 155 12.66 8.81 12.67
CA GLY A 155 11.32 9.38 12.84
C GLY A 155 11.06 10.63 12.00
N CYS A 156 11.51 10.65 10.74
CA CYS A 156 11.23 11.75 9.82
C CYS A 156 9.73 12.11 9.69
N PRO A 157 9.40 13.34 9.27
CA PRO A 157 8.06 13.71 8.84
C PRO A 157 7.78 13.14 7.43
N CYS A 158 7.67 11.82 7.33
CA CYS A 158 7.68 11.07 6.07
C CYS A 158 6.43 10.20 5.87
N VAL A 159 5.42 10.31 6.72
CA VAL A 159 4.09 9.75 6.43
C VAL A 159 3.41 10.65 5.41
N VAL A 160 3.14 10.12 4.22
CA VAL A 160 2.55 10.88 3.09
C VAL A 160 1.11 10.48 2.78
N GLY A 161 0.67 9.31 3.26
CA GLY A 161 -0.72 8.92 3.21
C GLY A 161 -1.08 7.82 4.20
N ILE A 162 -2.38 7.69 4.45
CA ILE A 162 -2.95 6.59 5.24
C ILE A 162 -4.22 6.07 4.57
N VAL A 163 -4.42 4.76 4.63
CA VAL A 163 -5.66 4.11 4.19
C VAL A 163 -6.56 3.89 5.39
N LEU A 164 -7.78 4.39 5.30
CA LEU A 164 -8.78 4.42 6.35
C LEU A 164 -10.06 3.69 5.91
N TYR A 165 -10.88 3.28 6.88
CA TYR A 165 -12.24 2.80 6.64
C TYR A 165 -13.24 3.62 7.46
N GLY A 166 -14.25 4.18 6.79
CA GLY A 166 -15.28 4.99 7.41
C GLY A 166 -16.41 5.36 6.45
N THR A 167 -17.47 5.99 6.96
CA THR A 167 -18.58 6.48 6.14
C THR A 167 -18.19 7.75 5.38
N LEU A 168 -18.90 8.07 4.29
CA LEU A 168 -18.62 9.29 3.51
C LEU A 168 -18.70 10.57 4.34
N ASP A 169 -19.62 10.65 5.30
CA ASP A 169 -19.70 11.79 6.23
C ASP A 169 -18.44 11.94 7.10
N GLN A 170 -17.91 10.83 7.63
CA GLN A 170 -16.66 10.85 8.40
C GLN A 170 -15.48 11.26 7.51
N LEU A 171 -15.44 10.76 6.27
CA LEU A 171 -14.38 11.06 5.30
C LEU A 171 -14.42 12.52 4.83
N ARG A 172 -15.61 13.11 4.63
CA ARG A 172 -15.76 14.55 4.33
C ARG A 172 -15.26 15.42 5.49
N ASN A 173 -15.55 15.02 6.73
CA ASN A 173 -15.06 15.72 7.91
C ASN A 173 -13.53 15.67 8.01
N LEU A 174 -12.90 14.58 7.57
CA LEU A 174 -11.44 14.52 7.42
C LEU A 174 -10.96 15.42 6.29
N ALA A 175 -11.57 15.37 5.11
CA ALA A 175 -11.18 16.18 3.95
C ALA A 175 -11.17 17.69 4.22
N ALA A 176 -11.97 18.16 5.19
CA ALA A 176 -12.02 19.56 5.59
C ALA A 176 -10.89 20.00 6.56
N ARG A 177 -10.05 19.08 7.06
CA ARG A 177 -9.02 19.42 8.06
C ARG A 177 -7.77 20.02 7.41
N PRO A 178 -7.13 21.00 8.08
CA PRO A 178 -5.82 21.50 7.65
C PRO A 178 -4.76 20.39 7.57
N GLY A 179 -3.89 20.46 6.55
CA GLY A 179 -2.82 19.48 6.34
C GLY A 179 -3.23 18.22 5.57
N ILE A 180 -4.53 18.06 5.27
CA ILE A 180 -5.03 17.01 4.37
C ILE A 180 -5.18 17.62 2.98
N ARG A 181 -4.54 16.99 1.99
CA ARG A 181 -4.54 17.45 0.60
C ARG A 181 -5.65 16.83 -0.21
N ALA A 182 -5.90 15.55 0.02
CA ALA A 182 -6.95 14.79 -0.65
C ALA A 182 -7.47 13.69 0.28
N VAL A 183 -8.77 13.40 0.15
CA VAL A 183 -9.38 12.16 0.62
C VAL A 183 -10.15 11.60 -0.57
N GLU A 184 -9.79 10.40 -1.01
CA GLU A 184 -10.47 9.67 -2.09
C GLU A 184 -11.06 8.40 -1.50
N ALA A 185 -12.34 8.14 -1.78
CA ALA A 185 -13.05 6.94 -1.35
C ALA A 185 -13.27 6.00 -2.53
N LEU A 186 -13.10 4.70 -2.28
CA LEU A 186 -13.55 3.65 -3.20
C LEU A 186 -15.08 3.44 -3.05
N PRO A 187 -15.72 2.81 -4.05
CA PRO A 187 -17.06 2.26 -3.90
C PRO A 187 -17.20 1.32 -2.67
N ALA A 188 -18.41 1.18 -2.13
CA ALA A 188 -18.66 0.42 -0.91
C ALA A 188 -18.41 -1.11 -1.05
N ASP A 189 -18.44 -1.64 -2.28
CA ASP A 189 -18.16 -3.04 -2.60
C ASP A 189 -16.66 -3.36 -2.71
N ALA A 190 -15.79 -2.34 -2.63
CA ALA A 190 -14.35 -2.52 -2.65
C ALA A 190 -13.87 -3.38 -1.47
N SER A 191 -13.15 -4.46 -1.79
CA SER A 191 -12.65 -5.40 -0.79
C SER A 191 -11.30 -4.95 -0.22
N ALA A 192 -11.09 -5.20 1.08
CA ALA A 192 -9.86 -4.84 1.76
C ALA A 192 -8.65 -5.59 1.18
N GLY A 193 -7.56 -4.86 0.91
CA GLY A 193 -6.27 -5.45 0.53
C GLY A 193 -6.20 -6.00 -0.90
N VAL A 194 -7.18 -5.72 -1.76
CA VAL A 194 -7.13 -6.07 -3.18
C VAL A 194 -6.94 -4.87 -4.10
N PHE A 195 -7.21 -3.65 -3.64
CA PHE A 195 -7.01 -2.42 -4.43
C PHE A 195 -5.56 -1.93 -4.40
N ALA A 196 -5.16 -1.22 -5.45
CA ALA A 196 -3.88 -0.53 -5.51
C ALA A 196 -3.93 0.79 -4.72
N VAL A 197 -2.79 1.20 -4.15
CA VAL A 197 -2.68 2.46 -3.40
C VAL A 197 -1.44 3.21 -3.88
N SER A 198 -1.63 4.48 -4.22
CA SER A 198 -0.56 5.42 -4.58
C SER A 198 -0.87 6.79 -3.94
N PRO A 199 -0.28 7.17 -2.80
CA PRO A 199 -0.51 8.50 -2.23
C PRO A 199 -0.09 9.61 -3.18
N LEU A 200 -0.85 10.72 -3.20
CA LEU A 200 -0.39 11.95 -3.84
C LEU A 200 0.74 12.53 -2.98
N LEU A 201 1.95 12.55 -3.52
CA LEU A 201 3.12 13.01 -2.78
C LEU A 201 3.09 14.54 -2.58
N PRO A 202 3.60 15.06 -1.45
CA PRO A 202 3.67 16.51 -1.20
C PRO A 202 4.32 17.31 -2.34
N GLU A 203 5.40 16.81 -2.90
CA GLU A 203 6.17 17.44 -3.98
C GLU A 203 5.51 17.35 -5.36
N GLN A 204 4.48 16.51 -5.54
CA GLN A 204 3.71 16.45 -6.78
C GLN A 204 2.68 17.58 -6.81
N THR A 205 3.05 18.75 -7.32
CA THR A 205 2.19 19.95 -7.33
C THR A 205 1.38 20.12 -8.63
N GLU A 206 1.94 19.72 -9.76
CA GLU A 206 1.36 19.92 -11.08
C GLU A 206 0.85 18.62 -11.72
N SER A 207 1.69 17.58 -11.74
CA SER A 207 1.33 16.24 -12.22
C SER A 207 1.89 15.16 -11.29
N ALA A 208 1.20 14.01 -11.25
CA ALA A 208 1.64 12.82 -10.53
C ALA A 208 2.66 12.01 -11.35
N SER A 209 3.71 12.70 -11.79
CA SER A 209 4.82 12.09 -12.52
C SER A 209 5.89 11.56 -11.55
N PRO A 210 6.71 10.59 -11.97
CA PRO A 210 7.91 10.24 -11.22
C PRO A 210 8.80 11.45 -11.00
N THR A 211 9.33 11.58 -9.77
CA THR A 211 10.30 12.63 -9.43
C THR A 211 11.59 12.43 -10.22
N PRO A 212 12.26 13.50 -10.69
CA PRO A 212 13.59 13.39 -11.29
C PRO A 212 14.59 12.67 -10.37
N ASP A 213 15.51 11.89 -10.94
CA ASP A 213 16.55 11.13 -10.21
C ASP A 213 17.98 11.47 -10.65
N ASP A 214 18.23 12.76 -10.87
CA ASP A 214 19.52 13.29 -11.32
C ASP A 214 20.21 14.18 -10.28
N GLY A 215 19.64 14.28 -9.08
CA GLY A 215 20.20 14.97 -7.93
C GLY A 215 21.29 14.18 -7.21
N PRO A 216 22.18 14.87 -6.45
CA PRO A 216 23.14 14.21 -5.59
C PRO A 216 22.42 13.51 -4.41
N VAL A 217 22.87 12.31 -4.06
CA VAL A 217 22.39 11.63 -2.85
C VAL A 217 23.15 12.19 -1.65
N PRO A 218 22.47 12.83 -0.66
CA PRO A 218 23.14 13.36 0.52
C PRO A 218 23.84 12.27 1.34
N ASP A 219 24.90 12.67 2.04
CA ASP A 219 25.46 11.86 3.12
C ASP A 219 24.51 11.87 4.34
N ASN A 220 24.62 10.84 5.18
CA ASN A 220 23.88 10.71 6.44
C ASN A 220 24.56 11.48 7.58
#